data_AF-A0AAW0AU39-F1
#
_entry.id   AF-A0AAW0AU39-F1
#
_cell.length_a   1.000
_cell.length_b   1.000
_cell.length_c   1.000
_cell.angle_alpha   90.00
_cell.angle_beta   90.00
_cell.angle_gamma   90.00
#
_symmetry.space_group_name_H-M   'P 1'
#
loop_
_entity.id
_entity.type
_entity.pdbx_description
1 polymer ?
#
loop_
_entity_poly.entity_id
_entity_poly.type
_entity_poly.pdbx_seq_one_letter_code
_entity_poly.pdbx_strand_id
1 'polypeptide(L)'
;MAKKLSPTRVRKRPRKNPSTSGHPSTSPPELPVFATPQASAATSFFALSELVMYHLLDACTISTVMALSHTSSYFRSLVKALFRVRITSVLEHFLGHLNVGNFFSLLEETDAAIGGSAVARVLVPPVIGAWMPENLNLYVPKGRVQDWEGFMDLVEYAAIVKQPGVDKRYAYATASHTVYESKTTPGLFIAISESVDECIISPKERESTS
;
A
#
# COMPACT_ATOMS: atom_id res chain seq x y z
N MET A 1 -26.36 4.46 -48.30
CA MET A 1 -25.20 3.76 -48.91
C MET A 1 -24.82 2.58 -48.02
N ALA A 2 -25.09 1.37 -48.46
CA ALA A 2 -24.93 0.14 -47.68
C ALA A 2 -23.51 -0.45 -47.88
N LYS A 3 -22.78 -0.71 -46.79
CA LYS A 3 -21.51 -1.46 -46.82
C LYS A 3 -21.77 -2.91 -46.41
N LYS A 4 -21.48 -3.82 -47.34
CA LYS A 4 -21.45 -5.29 -47.18
C LYS A 4 -20.42 -5.68 -46.12
N LEU A 5 -20.82 -6.52 -45.15
CA LEU A 5 -19.93 -7.26 -44.27
C LEU A 5 -19.76 -8.68 -44.83
N SER A 6 -18.50 -9.10 -45.02
CA SER A 6 -18.11 -10.45 -45.42
C SER A 6 -17.82 -11.31 -44.17
N PRO A 7 -18.23 -12.59 -44.11
CA PRO A 7 -17.96 -13.48 -42.98
C PRO A 7 -16.84 -14.47 -43.29
N THR A 8 -15.84 -14.63 -42.42
CA THR A 8 -14.85 -15.74 -42.47
C THR A 8 -14.06 -15.72 -41.15
N ARG A 9 -13.65 -16.80 -40.46
CA ARG A 9 -13.77 -18.25 -40.63
C ARG A 9 -13.48 -18.87 -39.26
N VAL A 10 -14.28 -19.85 -38.86
CA VAL A 10 -14.01 -20.74 -37.71
C VAL A 10 -12.80 -21.62 -38.01
N ARG A 11 -11.87 -21.79 -37.06
CA ARG A 11 -10.86 -22.85 -37.12
C ARG A 11 -10.73 -23.55 -35.76
N LYS A 12 -11.44 -24.67 -35.62
CA LYS A 12 -11.22 -25.70 -34.60
C LYS A 12 -9.83 -26.32 -34.79
N ARG A 13 -9.12 -26.58 -33.70
CA ARG A 13 -8.11 -27.65 -33.64
C ARG A 13 -8.29 -28.46 -32.36
N PRO A 14 -8.55 -29.78 -32.46
CA PRO A 14 -8.41 -30.70 -31.35
C PRO A 14 -6.99 -31.28 -31.37
N ARG A 15 -6.36 -31.46 -30.21
CA ARG A 15 -5.28 -32.43 -30.06
C ARG A 15 -5.34 -33.06 -28.67
N LYS A 16 -5.96 -34.25 -28.62
CA LYS A 16 -5.66 -35.29 -27.64
C LYS A 16 -4.20 -35.69 -27.81
N ASN A 17 -3.52 -35.98 -26.70
CA ASN A 17 -2.40 -36.89 -26.67
C ASN A 17 -2.42 -37.72 -25.39
N PRO A 18 -1.78 -38.90 -25.41
CA PRO A 18 -2.23 -40.08 -24.70
C PRO A 18 -1.51 -40.34 -23.39
N SER A 19 -2.21 -41.12 -22.58
CA SER A 19 -1.78 -41.93 -21.44
C SER A 19 -0.40 -42.57 -21.59
N THR A 20 0.47 -42.32 -20.61
CA THR A 20 1.59 -43.19 -20.26
C THR A 20 1.40 -43.67 -18.82
N SER A 21 1.02 -44.93 -18.72
CA SER A 21 1.03 -45.74 -17.49
C SER A 21 2.49 -46.06 -17.13
N GLY A 22 2.98 -45.48 -16.04
CA GLY A 22 4.22 -45.89 -15.39
C GLY A 22 3.90 -46.25 -13.94
N HIS A 23 4.04 -47.54 -13.60
CA HIS A 23 4.06 -48.02 -12.23
C HIS A 23 5.39 -47.63 -11.57
N PRO A 24 5.38 -46.93 -10.42
CA PRO A 24 6.52 -46.87 -9.53
C PRO A 24 6.28 -47.78 -8.32
N SER A 25 7.27 -48.62 -8.08
CA SER A 25 7.54 -49.40 -6.88
C SER A 25 7.12 -48.73 -5.57
N THR A 26 6.28 -49.40 -4.80
CA THR A 26 5.95 -49.10 -3.41
C THR A 26 7.11 -49.49 -2.50
N SER A 27 8.04 -48.56 -2.27
CA SER A 27 8.83 -48.52 -1.04
C SER A 27 8.08 -47.68 -0.01
N PRO A 28 8.00 -48.11 1.27
CA PRO A 28 7.34 -47.34 2.31
C PRO A 28 8.03 -45.97 2.47
N PRO A 29 7.28 -44.86 2.54
CA PRO A 29 7.87 -43.55 2.77
C PRO A 29 8.46 -43.54 4.18
N GLU A 30 9.79 -43.48 4.27
CA GLU A 30 10.45 -43.05 5.50
C GLU A 30 9.90 -41.67 5.84
N LEU A 31 9.15 -41.59 6.94
CA LEU A 31 8.65 -40.33 7.44
C LEU A 31 9.85 -39.43 7.69
N PRO A 32 9.94 -38.25 7.04
CA PRO A 32 10.99 -37.31 7.36
C PRO A 32 10.86 -36.96 8.84
N VAL A 33 11.86 -37.35 9.62
CA VAL A 33 12.04 -36.84 10.97
C VAL A 33 12.26 -35.34 10.80
N PHE A 34 11.18 -34.57 10.92
CA PHE A 34 11.24 -33.12 10.97
C PHE A 34 12.05 -32.78 12.21
N ALA A 35 13.35 -32.53 11.99
CA ALA A 35 14.20 -31.92 12.99
C ALA A 35 13.57 -30.56 13.31
N THR A 36 12.85 -30.50 14.44
CA THR A 36 12.34 -29.24 14.97
C THR A 36 13.54 -28.30 15.08
N PRO A 37 13.58 -27.16 14.36
CA PRO A 37 14.70 -26.25 14.47
C PRO A 37 14.74 -25.79 15.92
N GLN A 38 15.76 -26.24 16.65
CA GLN A 38 15.99 -25.89 18.03
C GLN A 38 16.42 -24.42 18.03
N ALA A 39 15.45 -23.51 18.02
CA ALA A 39 15.71 -22.08 18.11
C ALA A 39 16.52 -21.85 19.39
N SER A 40 17.76 -21.39 19.22
CA SER A 40 18.66 -21.18 20.35
C SER A 40 18.06 -20.15 21.32
N ALA A 41 18.28 -20.31 22.62
CA ALA A 41 17.83 -19.35 23.64
C ALA A 41 18.27 -17.91 23.34
N ALA A 42 19.41 -17.73 22.66
CA ALA A 42 19.92 -16.44 22.21
C ALA A 42 19.00 -15.76 21.17
N THR A 43 18.45 -16.53 20.21
CA THR A 43 17.50 -16.02 19.21
C THR A 43 16.18 -15.56 19.87
N SER A 44 15.73 -16.30 20.88
CA SER A 44 14.52 -15.96 21.63
C SER A 44 14.70 -14.68 22.47
N PHE A 45 15.87 -14.51 23.10
CA PHE A 45 16.19 -13.31 23.87
C PHE A 45 16.31 -12.06 22.97
N PHE A 46 16.94 -12.20 21.79
CA PHE A 46 17.05 -11.10 20.84
C PHE A 46 15.68 -10.64 20.34
N ALA A 47 14.80 -11.57 19.94
CA ALA A 47 13.44 -11.25 19.51
C ALA A 47 12.63 -10.52 20.60
N LEU A 48 12.78 -10.91 21.87
CA LEU A 48 12.14 -10.24 22.99
C LEU A 48 12.64 -8.79 23.14
N SER A 49 13.95 -8.56 22.99
CA SER A 49 14.52 -7.21 23.08
C SER A 49 14.03 -6.28 21.97
N GLU A 50 13.85 -6.80 20.74
CA GLU A 50 13.29 -6.02 19.63
C GLU A 50 11.82 -5.68 19.86
N LEU A 51 11.04 -6.63 20.38
CA LEU A 51 9.63 -6.40 20.70
C LEU A 51 9.45 -5.33 21.77
N VAL A 52 10.26 -5.40 22.85
CA VAL A 52 10.23 -4.38 23.90
C VAL A 52 10.65 -3.02 23.34
N MET A 53 11.70 -2.97 22.52
CA MET A 53 12.13 -1.74 21.86
C MET A 53 11.03 -1.15 20.98
N TYR A 54 10.33 -2.00 20.22
CA TYR A 54 9.22 -1.59 19.36
C TYR A 54 8.09 -0.94 20.19
N HIS A 55 7.67 -1.57 21.29
CA HIS A 55 6.65 -0.99 22.17
C HIS A 55 7.07 0.33 22.81
N LEU A 56 8.35 0.46 23.20
CA LEU A 56 8.88 1.71 23.74
C LEU A 56 8.86 2.82 22.69
N LEU A 57 9.29 2.52 21.46
CA LEU A 57 9.25 3.45 20.34
C LEU A 57 7.80 3.84 19.98
N ASP A 58 6.87 2.88 20.07
CA ASP A 58 5.47 3.14 19.74
C ASP A 58 4.80 4.10 20.74
N ALA A 59 5.26 4.13 21.99
CA ALA A 59 4.82 5.08 23.02
C ALA A 59 5.51 6.45 22.95
N CYS A 60 6.61 6.57 22.19
CA CYS A 60 7.42 7.79 22.13
C CYS A 60 6.83 8.83 21.17
N THR A 61 7.07 10.11 21.47
CA THR A 61 6.74 11.22 20.57
C THR A 61 7.52 11.12 19.26
N ILE A 62 6.96 11.67 18.17
CA ILE A 62 7.62 11.69 16.87
C ILE A 62 9.03 12.30 16.92
N SER A 63 9.23 13.37 17.70
CA SER A 63 10.56 13.99 17.87
C SER A 63 11.59 13.04 18.47
N THR A 64 11.19 12.24 19.46
CA THR A 64 12.07 11.25 20.10
C THR A 64 12.39 10.11 19.12
N VAL A 65 11.38 9.61 18.41
CA VAL A 65 11.54 8.56 17.40
C VAL A 65 12.50 9.01 16.30
N MET A 66 12.35 10.24 15.81
CA MET A 66 13.24 10.80 14.80
C MET A 66 14.66 11.01 15.34
N ALA A 67 14.83 11.56 16.54
CA ALA A 67 16.14 11.71 17.16
C ALA A 67 16.88 10.37 17.26
N LEU A 68 16.20 9.30 17.67
CA LEU A 68 16.78 7.95 17.72
C LEU A 68 17.20 7.45 16.33
N SER A 69 16.41 7.71 15.29
CA SER A 69 16.73 7.31 13.91
C SER A 69 18.06 7.88 13.38
N HIS A 70 18.53 8.99 13.97
CA HIS A 70 19.80 9.61 13.63
C HIS A 70 21.00 9.03 14.39
N THR A 71 20.78 8.23 15.44
CA THR A 71 21.88 7.70 16.27
C THR A 71 22.57 6.48 15.67
N SER A 72 21.84 5.63 14.93
CA SER A 72 22.40 4.44 14.29
C SER A 72 21.57 3.97 13.09
N SER A 73 22.21 3.23 12.18
CA SER A 73 21.51 2.57 11.06
C SER A 73 20.48 1.55 11.53
N TYR A 74 20.74 0.88 12.65
CA TYR A 74 19.80 -0.05 13.28
C TYR A 74 18.52 0.66 13.71
N PHE A 75 18.63 1.76 14.46
CA PHE A 75 17.44 2.54 14.87
C PHE A 75 16.72 3.14 13.67
N ARG A 76 17.45 3.58 12.63
CA ARG A 76 16.82 4.02 11.38
C ARG A 76 15.95 2.93 10.76
N SER A 77 16.42 1.69 10.70
CA SER A 77 15.65 0.55 10.20
C SER A 77 14.44 0.25 11.09
N LEU A 78 14.59 0.28 12.41
CA LEU A 78 13.48 0.09 13.34
C LEU A 78 12.41 1.17 13.19
N VAL A 79 12.80 2.43 13.05
CA VAL A 79 11.87 3.54 12.86
C VAL A 79 11.13 3.43 11.51
N LYS A 80 11.81 3.02 10.44
CA LYS A 80 11.16 2.70 9.16
C LYS A 80 10.13 1.57 9.31
N ALA A 81 10.48 0.50 10.02
CA ALA A 81 9.57 -0.61 10.28
C ALA A 81 8.35 -0.17 11.11
N LEU A 82 8.56 0.64 12.16
CA LEU A 82 7.49 1.24 12.97
C LEU A 82 6.52 2.05 12.11
N PHE A 83 7.03 2.97 11.29
CA PHE A 83 6.17 3.75 10.41
C PHE A 83 5.45 2.88 9.39
N ARG A 84 6.13 1.88 8.80
CA ARG A 84 5.52 0.92 7.87
C ARG A 84 4.33 0.21 8.50
N VAL A 85 4.46 -0.30 9.72
CA VAL A 85 3.36 -0.97 10.43
C VAL A 85 2.22 0.01 10.71
N ARG A 86 2.52 1.21 11.19
CA ARG A 86 1.50 2.24 11.48
C ARG A 86 0.73 2.65 10.23
N ILE A 87 1.42 2.94 9.12
CA ILE A 87 0.75 3.33 7.88
C ILE A 87 -0.05 2.16 7.31
N THR A 88 0.45 0.92 7.39
CA THR A 88 -0.31 -0.27 6.96
C THR A 88 -1.61 -0.38 7.75
N SER A 89 -1.57 -0.27 9.08
CA SER A 89 -2.78 -0.33 9.91
C SER A 89 -3.80 0.76 9.55
N VAL A 90 -3.33 1.97 9.25
CA VAL A 90 -4.21 3.06 8.77
C VAL A 90 -4.79 2.75 7.38
N LEU A 91 -3.99 2.23 6.45
CA LEU A 91 -4.45 1.91 5.10
C LEU A 91 -5.40 0.71 5.06
N GLU A 92 -5.22 -0.27 5.94
CA GLU A 92 -6.14 -1.41 6.09
C GLU A 92 -7.55 -0.95 6.42
N HIS A 93 -7.70 0.14 7.17
CA HIS A 93 -9.00 0.74 7.48
C HIS A 93 -9.74 1.21 6.21
N PHE A 94 -9.03 1.74 5.21
CA PHE A 94 -9.62 2.26 3.98
C PHE A 94 -9.75 1.20 2.89
N LEU A 95 -8.75 0.33 2.73
CA LEU A 95 -8.57 -0.51 1.55
C LEU A 95 -8.81 -2.00 1.80
N GLY A 96 -8.81 -2.41 3.08
CA GLY A 96 -8.71 -3.81 3.47
C GLY A 96 -7.30 -4.39 3.26
N HIS A 97 -6.97 -5.41 4.06
CA HIS A 97 -5.63 -6.01 4.13
C HIS A 97 -5.06 -6.46 2.77
N LEU A 98 -5.90 -7.05 1.91
CA LEU A 98 -5.47 -7.62 0.63
C LEU A 98 -5.00 -6.56 -0.38
N ASN A 99 -5.42 -5.31 -0.24
CA ASN A 99 -5.17 -4.26 -1.22
C ASN A 99 -4.01 -3.32 -0.85
N VAL A 100 -3.52 -3.37 0.40
CA VAL A 100 -2.46 -2.46 0.87
C VAL A 100 -1.14 -2.65 0.11
N GLY A 101 -0.81 -3.89 -0.26
CA GLY A 101 0.37 -4.17 -1.08
C GLY A 101 0.31 -3.50 -2.45
N ASN A 102 -0.80 -3.69 -3.16
CA ASN A 102 -1.04 -3.07 -4.47
C ASN A 102 -1.05 -1.54 -4.39
N PHE A 103 -1.62 -0.99 -3.31
CA PHE A 103 -1.62 0.43 -3.05
C PHE A 103 -0.20 1.00 -2.90
N PHE A 104 0.69 0.34 -2.16
CA PHE A 104 2.08 0.78 -2.04
C PHE A 104 2.83 0.73 -3.38
N SER A 105 2.62 -0.33 -4.16
CA SER A 105 3.21 -0.43 -5.50
C SER A 105 2.74 0.71 -6.41
N LEU A 106 1.44 1.02 -6.40
CA LEU A 106 0.87 2.11 -7.19
C LEU A 106 1.38 3.47 -6.72
N LEU A 107 1.56 3.65 -5.41
CA LEU A 107 2.11 4.87 -4.85
C LEU A 107 3.55 5.13 -5.32
N GLU A 108 4.38 4.07 -5.34
CA GLU A 108 5.75 4.13 -5.86
C GLU A 108 5.78 4.35 -7.38
N GLU A 109 4.95 3.63 -8.15
CA GLU A 109 4.90 3.73 -9.61
C GLU A 109 4.44 5.12 -10.11
N THR A 110 3.51 5.74 -9.38
CA THR A 110 2.92 7.02 -9.77
C THR A 110 3.58 8.21 -9.09
N ASP A 111 4.61 8.00 -8.27
CA ASP A 111 5.24 9.06 -7.46
C ASP A 111 4.22 9.88 -6.62
N ALA A 112 3.18 9.21 -6.14
CA ALA A 112 2.13 9.81 -5.33
C ALA A 112 2.53 9.92 -3.85
N ALA A 113 1.80 10.73 -3.10
CA ALA A 113 2.02 10.93 -1.67
C ALA A 113 0.72 10.84 -0.88
N ILE A 114 0.82 10.30 0.34
CA ILE A 114 -0.27 10.31 1.33
C ILE A 114 -0.14 11.57 2.18
N GLY A 115 -1.24 12.20 2.54
CA GLY A 115 -1.26 13.29 3.52
C GLY A 115 -2.51 13.34 4.38
N GLY A 116 -2.76 14.52 4.94
CA GLY A 116 -3.93 14.79 5.78
C GLY A 116 -3.91 14.03 7.11
N SER A 117 -5.11 13.68 7.56
CA SER A 117 -5.36 13.02 8.85
C SER A 117 -4.74 11.63 8.93
N ALA A 118 -4.63 10.90 7.81
CA ALA A 118 -3.97 9.60 7.77
C ALA A 118 -2.49 9.69 8.19
N VAL A 119 -1.74 10.67 7.68
CA VAL A 119 -0.35 10.91 8.09
C VAL A 119 -0.28 11.37 9.55
N ALA A 120 -1.18 12.28 9.96
CA ALA A 120 -1.25 12.68 11.36
C ALA A 120 -1.44 11.48 12.30
N ARG A 121 -2.29 10.52 11.93
CA ARG A 121 -2.52 9.30 12.72
C ARG A 121 -1.27 8.43 12.86
N VAL A 122 -0.44 8.34 11.81
CA VAL A 122 0.84 7.60 11.83
C VAL A 122 1.87 8.27 12.74
N LEU A 123 1.89 9.60 12.77
CA LEU A 123 2.85 10.37 13.57
C LEU A 123 2.46 10.45 15.05
N VAL A 124 1.16 10.43 15.36
CA VAL A 124 0.65 10.48 16.74
C VAL A 124 0.77 9.11 17.41
N PRO A 125 1.44 9.02 18.58
CA PRO A 125 1.54 7.78 19.34
C PRO A 125 0.16 7.21 19.70
N PRO A 126 -0.06 5.89 19.58
CA PRO A 126 -1.35 5.29 19.90
C PRO A 126 -1.85 5.55 21.33
N VAL A 127 -0.94 5.78 22.28
CA VAL A 127 -1.27 6.12 23.68
C VAL A 127 -2.05 7.44 23.82
N ILE A 128 -1.95 8.35 22.84
CA ILE A 128 -2.64 9.65 22.87
C ILE A 128 -4.11 9.51 22.41
N GLY A 129 -4.50 8.36 21.85
CA GLY A 129 -5.89 8.05 21.54
C GLY A 129 -6.04 7.07 20.39
N ALA A 130 -7.05 6.21 20.49
CA ALA A 130 -7.41 5.22 19.47
C ALA A 130 -8.40 5.79 18.43
N TRP A 131 -8.11 6.99 17.90
CA TRP A 131 -8.91 7.54 16.81
C TRP A 131 -8.47 6.96 15.47
N MET A 132 -9.38 6.94 14.49
CA MET A 132 -9.10 6.52 13.12
C MET A 132 -9.50 7.64 12.16
N PRO A 133 -8.71 7.96 11.14
CA PRO A 133 -9.06 8.98 10.16
C PRO A 133 -10.28 8.56 9.35
N GLU A 134 -11.19 9.51 9.13
CA GLU A 134 -12.39 9.32 8.28
C GLU A 134 -12.07 9.48 6.78
N ASN A 135 -10.94 10.12 6.48
CA ASN A 135 -10.51 10.47 5.13
C ASN A 135 -9.04 10.14 4.87
N LEU A 136 -8.76 9.59 3.70
CA LEU A 136 -7.41 9.40 3.16
C LEU A 136 -7.16 10.40 2.05
N ASN A 137 -6.12 11.23 2.19
CA ASN A 137 -5.76 12.23 1.18
C ASN A 137 -4.57 11.73 0.38
N LEU A 138 -4.74 11.68 -0.94
CA LEU A 138 -3.70 11.34 -1.91
C LEU A 138 -3.39 12.56 -2.76
N TYR A 139 -2.10 12.83 -2.92
CA TYR A 139 -1.58 13.78 -3.87
C TYR A 139 -0.95 12.98 -4.99
N VAL A 140 -1.33 13.29 -6.23
CA VAL A 140 -0.94 12.52 -7.42
C VAL A 140 -0.32 13.49 -8.44
N PRO A 141 0.80 13.15 -9.13
CA PRO A 141 1.36 14.05 -10.12
C PRO A 141 0.44 14.23 -11.32
N LYS A 142 0.64 15.32 -12.07
CA LYS A 142 -0.15 15.60 -13.27
C LYS A 142 -0.12 14.43 -14.25
N GLY A 143 -1.30 14.05 -14.75
CA GLY A 143 -1.47 13.00 -15.74
C GLY A 143 -1.49 11.57 -15.18
N ARG A 144 -1.37 11.39 -13.86
CA ARG A 144 -1.37 10.06 -13.21
C ARG A 144 -2.70 9.67 -12.57
N VAL A 145 -3.72 10.54 -12.58
CA VAL A 145 -5.02 10.26 -11.93
C VAL A 145 -5.72 9.03 -12.50
N GLN A 146 -5.56 8.75 -13.79
CA GLN A 146 -6.22 7.62 -14.44
C GLN A 146 -5.79 6.26 -13.86
N ASP A 147 -4.51 6.15 -13.46
CA ASP A 147 -3.97 4.95 -12.81
C ASP A 147 -4.69 4.69 -11.48
N TRP A 148 -4.99 5.77 -10.76
CA TRP A 148 -5.72 5.72 -9.50
C TRP A 148 -7.22 5.46 -9.66
N GLU A 149 -7.86 5.99 -10.71
CA GLU A 149 -9.27 5.71 -11.00
C GLU A 149 -9.52 4.20 -11.15
N GLY A 150 -8.67 3.51 -11.91
CA GLY A 150 -8.76 2.05 -12.06
C GLY A 150 -8.57 1.29 -10.74
N PHE A 151 -7.68 1.78 -9.87
CA PHE A 151 -7.50 1.21 -8.54
C PHE A 151 -8.71 1.45 -7.63
N MET A 152 -9.31 2.65 -7.66
CA MET A 152 -10.51 2.96 -6.87
C MET A 152 -11.69 2.07 -7.25
N ASP A 153 -11.87 1.78 -8.55
CA ASP A 153 -12.88 0.83 -9.02
C ASP A 153 -12.61 -0.58 -8.47
N LEU A 154 -11.35 -1.03 -8.46
CA LEU A 154 -10.95 -2.33 -7.92
C LEU A 154 -11.25 -2.47 -6.41
N VAL A 155 -11.02 -1.41 -5.63
CA VAL A 155 -11.27 -1.41 -4.17
C VAL A 155 -12.70 -1.02 -3.80
N GLU A 156 -13.62 -1.03 -4.77
CA GLU A 156 -15.05 -0.73 -4.59
C GLU A 156 -15.34 0.67 -4.03
N TYR A 157 -14.58 1.67 -4.46
CA TYR A 157 -14.88 3.08 -4.22
C TYR A 157 -15.66 3.68 -5.40
N ALA A 158 -16.51 4.67 -5.14
CA ALA A 158 -17.25 5.44 -6.14
C ALA A 158 -16.95 6.92 -6.03
N ALA A 159 -16.72 7.59 -7.16
CA ALA A 159 -16.59 9.05 -7.17
C ALA A 159 -17.94 9.71 -6.82
N ILE A 160 -17.97 10.50 -5.75
CA ILE A 160 -19.18 11.23 -5.31
C ILE A 160 -19.17 12.70 -5.73
N VAL A 161 -17.98 13.29 -5.81
CA VAL A 161 -17.79 14.71 -6.16
C VAL A 161 -16.55 14.84 -7.02
N LYS A 162 -16.72 15.20 -8.30
CA LYS A 162 -15.68 15.80 -9.13
C LYS A 162 -15.91 17.31 -9.09
N GLN A 163 -15.15 18.04 -8.26
CA GLN A 163 -15.20 19.50 -8.26
C GLN A 163 -14.14 20.02 -9.25
N PRO A 164 -14.54 20.56 -10.42
CA PRO A 164 -13.63 21.35 -11.22
C PRO A 164 -13.38 22.68 -10.50
N GLY A 165 -12.21 22.83 -9.90
CA GLY A 165 -11.87 24.00 -9.09
C GLY A 165 -11.78 23.63 -7.61
N VAL A 166 -10.56 23.68 -7.12
CA VAL A 166 -10.12 23.26 -5.79
C VAL A 166 -10.61 24.25 -4.74
N ASP A 167 -10.64 23.83 -3.46
CA ASP A 167 -10.65 24.78 -2.33
C ASP A 167 -9.68 25.93 -2.65
N LYS A 168 -10.14 27.18 -2.55
CA LYS A 168 -9.39 28.39 -2.95
C LYS A 168 -7.97 28.41 -2.38
N ARG A 169 -7.75 27.73 -1.25
CA ARG A 169 -6.44 27.57 -0.59
C ARG A 169 -5.39 26.82 -1.42
N TYR A 170 -5.81 25.92 -2.31
CA TYR A 170 -4.90 25.07 -3.11
C TYR A 170 -5.09 25.24 -4.62
N ALA A 171 -5.90 26.22 -5.05
CA ALA A 171 -6.27 26.43 -6.45
C ALA A 171 -5.08 26.59 -7.41
N TYR A 172 -3.90 27.01 -6.93
CA TYR A 172 -2.71 27.17 -7.75
C TYR A 172 -1.83 25.93 -7.83
N ALA A 173 -1.97 24.98 -6.92
CA ALA A 173 -1.12 23.79 -6.83
C ALA A 173 -1.84 22.51 -7.26
N THR A 174 -3.17 22.56 -7.44
CA THR A 174 -3.99 21.38 -7.72
C THR A 174 -4.76 21.57 -9.02
N ALA A 175 -4.53 20.69 -9.99
CA ALA A 175 -5.18 20.69 -11.30
C ALA A 175 -6.62 20.12 -11.22
N SER A 176 -6.81 19.05 -10.44
CA SER A 176 -8.10 18.42 -10.25
C SER A 176 -8.23 17.85 -8.84
N HIS A 177 -9.47 17.77 -8.33
CA HIS A 177 -9.76 17.17 -7.03
C HIS A 177 -11.01 16.29 -7.14
N THR A 178 -10.86 15.02 -6.77
CA THR A 178 -11.96 14.04 -6.79
C THR A 178 -12.06 13.36 -5.45
N VAL A 179 -13.29 13.29 -4.92
CA VAL A 179 -13.60 12.56 -3.68
C VAL A 179 -14.33 11.27 -4.04
N TYR A 180 -13.85 10.17 -3.47
CA TYR A 180 -14.42 8.85 -3.56
C TYR A 180 -14.98 8.43 -2.21
N GLU A 181 -16.12 7.74 -2.22
CA GLU A 181 -16.73 7.11 -1.06
C GLU A 181 -16.72 5.59 -1.23
N SER A 182 -16.47 4.86 -0.15
CA SER A 182 -16.51 3.40 -0.15
C SER A 182 -17.93 2.89 -0.40
N LYS A 183 -18.09 1.94 -1.32
CA LYS A 183 -19.39 1.27 -1.55
C LYS A 183 -19.73 0.26 -0.45
N THR A 184 -18.72 -0.23 0.29
CA THR A 184 -18.89 -1.27 1.32
C THR A 184 -18.98 -0.71 2.73
N THR A 185 -18.30 0.41 2.99
CA THR A 185 -18.23 1.03 4.32
C THR A 185 -18.59 2.52 4.23
N PRO A 186 -19.89 2.87 4.34
CA PRO A 186 -20.34 4.25 4.23
C PRO A 186 -19.62 5.19 5.20
N GLY A 187 -19.29 6.40 4.75
CA GLY A 187 -18.55 7.38 5.55
C GLY A 187 -17.02 7.26 5.50
N LEU A 188 -16.46 6.30 4.77
CA LEU A 188 -15.03 6.28 4.45
C LEU A 188 -14.76 6.97 3.12
N PHE A 189 -13.87 7.97 3.16
CA PHE A 189 -13.56 8.79 2.00
C PHE A 189 -12.10 8.69 1.58
N ILE A 190 -11.86 8.67 0.27
CA ILE A 190 -10.53 8.85 -0.32
C ILE A 190 -10.60 10.09 -1.23
N ALA A 191 -9.76 11.07 -0.95
CA ALA A 191 -9.65 12.29 -1.75
C ALA A 191 -8.36 12.26 -2.57
N ILE A 192 -8.48 12.38 -3.89
CA ILE A 192 -7.34 12.44 -4.82
C ILE A 192 -7.21 13.87 -5.33
N SER A 193 -6.06 14.47 -5.09
CA SER A 193 -5.69 15.80 -5.58
C SER A 193 -4.57 15.68 -6.58
N GLU A 194 -4.85 16.01 -7.84
CA GLU A 194 -3.85 16.03 -8.89
C GLU A 194 -3.04 17.32 -8.83
N SER A 195 -1.72 17.22 -8.83
CA SER A 195 -0.83 18.36 -8.90
C SER A 195 -0.90 19.04 -10.28
N VAL A 196 -0.62 20.34 -10.33
CA VAL A 196 -0.34 21.04 -11.60
C VAL A 196 1.03 20.65 -12.19
N ASP A 197 1.90 20.10 -11.35
CA ASP A 197 3.26 19.69 -11.70
C ASP A 197 3.35 18.16 -11.94
N GLU A 198 4.32 17.76 -12.76
CA GLU A 198 4.62 16.35 -13.05
C GLU A 198 5.30 15.63 -11.87
N CYS A 199 5.64 16.35 -10.80
CA CYS A 199 6.22 15.78 -9.60
C CYS A 199 5.68 16.49 -8.36
N ILE A 200 5.43 15.73 -7.30
CA ILE A 200 4.96 16.26 -6.01
C ILE A 200 6.14 16.50 -5.06
N ILE A 201 7.18 15.67 -5.17
CA ILE A 201 8.36 15.69 -4.31
C ILE A 201 9.53 16.20 -5.13
N SER A 202 10.11 17.34 -4.75
CA SER A 202 11.18 17.97 -5.53
C SER A 202 12.36 16.99 -5.74
N PRO A 203 12.93 16.91 -6.96
CA PRO A 203 14.07 16.02 -7.24
C PRO A 203 15.27 16.21 -6.31
N LYS A 204 15.47 17.44 -5.81
CA LYS A 204 16.54 17.77 -4.85
C LYS A 204 16.48 16.97 -3.56
N GLU A 205 15.31 16.44 -3.19
CA GLU A 205 15.16 15.63 -1.99
C GLU A 205 15.59 14.17 -2.23
N ARG A 206 15.48 13.65 -3.46
CA ARG A 206 15.82 12.25 -3.78
C ARG A 206 17.31 11.95 -3.67
N GLU A 207 18.17 12.90 -4.03
CA GLU A 207 19.64 12.74 -3.99
C GLU A 207 20.21 12.72 -2.56
N SER A 208 19.45 13.14 -1.55
CA SER A 208 19.92 13.22 -0.16
C SER A 208 19.76 11.93 0.66
N THR A 209 19.05 10.94 0.10
CA THR A 209 18.65 9.71 0.84
C THR A 209 19.36 8.43 0.40
N SER A 210 20.21 8.50 -0.62
CA SER A 210 21.11 7.44 -1.08
C SER A 210 22.49 7.57 -0.45
#